data_AF-A0A3B9ZMZ4-F1
#
_entry.id   AF-A0A3B9ZMZ4-F1
#
_cell.length_a   1.000
_cell.length_b   1.000
_cell.length_c   1.000
_cell.angle_alpha   90.00
_cell.angle_beta   90.00
_cell.angle_gamma   90.00
#
_symmetry.space_group_name_H-M   'P 1'
#
loop_
_entity.id
_entity.type
_entity.pdbx_description
1 polymer ?
#
loop_
_entity_poly.entity_id
_entity_poly.type
_entity_poly.pdbx_seq_one_letter_code
_entity_poly.pdbx_strand_id
1 'polypeptide(L)'
;SFTPHVDCGDNVIVINAEKVRLTGNKLNDKIYLSYSGYPGGQRKQTPAELLAKYPERLIEKAVKGMLPKNKLGSKVYGNLKVYVGAEHKQEAQNPKVIDLNTIK
;
A
#
# COMPACT_ATOMS: atom_id res chain seq x y z
N SER A 1 -3.20 -24.16 -3.20
CA SER A 1 -3.53 -24.69 -1.86
C SER A 1 -3.10 -23.66 -0.83
N PHE A 2 -3.92 -23.37 0.18
CA PHE A 2 -3.64 -22.33 1.18
C PHE A 2 -3.32 -22.96 2.54
N THR A 3 -2.22 -22.52 3.15
CA THR A 3 -1.79 -22.96 4.47
C THR A 3 -1.52 -21.73 5.35
N PRO A 4 -2.25 -21.51 6.47
CA PRO A 4 -2.20 -20.25 7.23
C PRO A 4 -0.84 -19.85 7.81
N HIS A 5 0.06 -20.82 8.04
CA HIS A 5 1.37 -20.57 8.66
C HIS A 5 2.52 -20.45 7.64
N VAL A 6 2.24 -20.66 6.35
CA VAL A 6 3.21 -20.60 5.25
C VAL A 6 2.91 -19.39 4.38
N ASP A 7 3.95 -18.79 3.80
CA ASP A 7 3.77 -17.79 2.75
C ASP A 7 3.42 -18.50 1.43
N CYS A 8 2.13 -18.48 1.07
CA CYS A 8 1.60 -19.07 -0.15
C CYS A 8 1.15 -18.01 -1.17
N GLY A 9 1.53 -16.74 -0.98
CA GLY A 9 1.08 -15.63 -1.81
C GLY A 9 1.99 -15.35 -3.00
N ASP A 10 1.47 -14.55 -3.93
CA ASP A 10 2.21 -14.03 -5.08
C ASP A 10 2.81 -12.65 -4.79
N ASN A 11 3.82 -12.26 -5.58
CA ASN A 11 4.34 -10.90 -5.59
C ASN A 11 3.43 -9.99 -6.40
N VAL A 12 2.97 -8.89 -5.80
CA VAL A 12 2.03 -7.96 -6.43
C VAL A 12 2.72 -6.64 -6.72
N ILE A 13 2.61 -6.18 -7.96
CA ILE A 13 3.16 -4.91 -8.42
C ILE A 13 1.99 -3.97 -8.73
N VAL A 14 1.91 -2.87 -7.99
CA VAL A 14 0.94 -1.80 -8.22
C VAL A 14 1.65 -0.66 -8.90
N ILE A 15 1.19 -0.30 -10.10
CA ILE A 15 1.66 0.86 -10.87
C ILE A 15 0.65 2.01 -10.80
N ASN A 16 1.07 3.22 -11.18
CA ASN A 16 0.24 4.42 -11.18
C ASN A 16 -0.37 4.77 -9.82
N ALA A 17 0.38 4.58 -8.73
CA ALA A 17 -0.13 4.83 -7.38
C ALA A 17 -0.56 6.28 -7.13
N GLU A 18 -0.03 7.24 -7.90
CA GLU A 18 -0.46 8.65 -7.86
C GLU A 18 -1.90 8.88 -8.31
N LYS A 19 -2.45 7.99 -9.16
CA LYS A 19 -3.78 8.17 -9.77
C LYS A 19 -4.91 7.61 -8.91
N VAL A 20 -4.61 7.19 -7.68
CA VAL A 20 -5.62 6.67 -6.76
C VAL A 20 -6.60 7.76 -6.37
N ARG A 21 -7.89 7.46 -6.53
CA ARG A 21 -8.98 8.37 -6.15
C ARG A 21 -9.67 7.87 -4.89
N LEU A 22 -9.85 8.76 -3.91
CA LEU A 22 -10.71 8.51 -2.76
C LEU A 22 -12.10 9.08 -3.04
N THR A 23 -13.13 8.39 -2.56
CA THR A 23 -14.53 8.81 -2.69
C THR A 23 -14.88 9.91 -1.69
N GLY A 24 -15.71 10.88 -2.08
CA GLY A 24 -16.20 11.95 -1.19
C GLY A 24 -15.07 12.88 -0.69
N ASN A 25 -15.24 13.48 0.48
CA ASN A 25 -14.27 14.42 1.06
C ASN A 25 -13.11 13.76 1.81
N LYS A 26 -12.93 12.44 1.67
CA LYS A 26 -11.91 11.65 2.39
C LYS A 26 -10.48 12.13 2.12
N LEU A 27 -10.22 12.77 0.98
CA LEU A 27 -8.90 13.33 0.66
C LEU A 27 -8.42 14.36 1.69
N ASN A 28 -9.34 15.15 2.22
CA ASN A 28 -9.04 16.27 3.12
C ASN A 28 -9.42 15.94 4.57
N ASP A 29 -10.53 15.23 4.78
CA ASP A 29 -11.08 15.01 6.12
C ASP A 29 -10.41 13.85 6.85
N LYS A 30 -9.84 12.89 6.12
CA LYS A 30 -9.16 11.75 6.75
C LYS A 30 -7.83 12.23 7.34
N ILE A 31 -7.55 11.82 8.56
CA ILE A 31 -6.31 12.19 9.25
C ILE A 31 -5.50 10.93 9.55
N TYR A 32 -4.27 10.89 9.05
CA TYR A 32 -3.25 9.95 9.47
C TYR A 32 -2.50 10.52 10.67
N LEU A 33 -2.59 9.83 11.80
CA LEU A 33 -1.84 10.17 13.01
C LEU A 33 -0.56 9.34 13.08
N SER A 34 0.54 10.00 13.43
CA SER A 34 1.77 9.34 13.85
C SER A 34 2.33 10.03 15.08
N TYR A 35 3.04 9.29 15.93
CA TYR A 35 3.63 9.81 17.15
C TYR A 35 5.12 9.52 17.15
N SER A 36 5.93 10.52 17.49
CA SER A 36 7.39 10.38 17.50
C SER A 36 7.94 9.64 18.71
N GLY A 37 7.19 9.54 19.80
CA GLY A 37 7.66 9.01 21.09
C GLY A 37 7.88 10.09 22.17
N TYR A 38 8.03 11.36 21.79
CA TYR A 38 8.31 12.48 22.69
C TYR A 38 7.06 13.28 23.06
N PRO A 39 6.98 13.92 24.25
CA PRO A 39 5.87 14.81 24.61
C PRO A 39 5.60 15.86 23.53
N GLY A 40 4.34 16.01 23.12
CA GLY A 40 3.95 16.90 22.01
C GLY A 40 4.30 16.38 20.61
N GLY A 41 4.86 15.18 20.48
CA GLY A 41 5.33 14.58 19.23
C GLY A 41 4.26 14.03 18.29
N GLN A 42 2.99 14.43 18.46
CA GLN A 42 1.90 13.99 17.62
C GLN A 42 1.90 14.74 16.28
N ARG A 43 2.02 14.01 15.19
CA ARG A 43 1.96 14.53 13.82
C ARG A 43 0.67 14.08 13.15
N LYS A 44 0.04 15.02 12.44
CA LYS A 44 -1.18 14.79 11.65
C LYS A 44 -0.82 15.01 10.18
N GLN A 45 -1.32 14.15 9.30
CA GLN A 45 -1.15 14.26 7.86
C GLN A 45 -2.45 13.90 7.16
N THR A 46 -2.86 14.67 6.16
CA THR A 46 -4.01 14.33 5.31
C THR A 46 -3.56 13.43 4.14
N PRO A 47 -4.48 12.65 3.54
CA PRO A 47 -4.18 11.93 2.29
C PRO A 47 -3.71 12.85 1.17
N ALA A 48 -4.25 14.07 1.06
CA ALA A 48 -3.83 15.05 0.07
C ALA A 48 -2.34 15.43 0.23
N GLU A 49 -1.90 15.75 1.44
CA GLU A 49 -0.49 16.02 1.74
C GLU A 49 0.40 14.80 1.49
N LEU A 50 -0.11 13.61 1.80
CA LEU A 50 0.61 12.36 1.63
C LEU A 50 0.80 12.01 0.16
N LEU A 51 -0.23 12.21 -0.69
CA LEU A 51 -0.15 12.05 -2.13
C LEU A 51 0.83 13.03 -2.77
N ALA A 52 0.89 14.28 -2.28
CA ALA A 52 1.82 15.28 -2.80
C ALA A 52 3.30 14.95 -2.50
N LYS A 53 3.59 14.27 -1.38
CA LYS A 53 4.97 13.96 -0.97
C LYS A 53 5.42 12.55 -1.37
N TYR A 54 4.57 11.56 -1.11
CA TYR A 54 4.89 10.12 -1.21
C TYR A 54 3.61 9.35 -1.58
N PRO A 55 3.15 9.43 -2.84
CA PRO A 55 1.89 8.81 -3.26
C PRO A 55 1.85 7.29 -3.04
N GLU A 56 2.99 6.60 -3.16
CA GLU A 56 3.12 5.17 -2.88
C GLU A 56 2.67 4.79 -1.46
N ARG A 57 2.93 5.67 -0.48
CA ARG A 57 2.63 5.40 0.93
C ARG A 57 1.14 5.29 1.21
N LEU A 58 0.28 5.88 0.36
CA LEU A 58 -1.16 5.82 0.57
C LEU A 58 -1.66 4.37 0.43
N ILE A 59 -1.21 3.71 -0.65
CA ILE A 59 -1.54 2.30 -0.95
C ILE A 59 -0.83 1.39 0.05
N GLU A 60 0.46 1.61 0.30
CA GLU A 60 1.23 0.81 1.25
C GLU A 60 0.58 0.79 2.64
N LYS A 61 0.17 1.95 3.17
CA LYS A 61 -0.50 2.04 4.47
C LYS A 61 -1.84 1.31 4.46
N ALA A 62 -2.60 1.39 3.37
CA ALA A 62 -3.88 0.71 3.26
C ALA A 62 -3.69 -0.81 3.26
N VAL A 63 -2.80 -1.34 2.41
CA VAL A 63 -2.54 -2.78 2.31
C VAL A 63 -1.93 -3.32 3.61
N LYS A 64 -0.93 -2.62 4.18
CA LYS A 64 -0.33 -3.00 5.46
C LYS A 64 -1.35 -3.10 6.59
N GLY A 65 -2.39 -2.26 6.57
CA GLY A 65 -3.48 -2.30 7.54
C GLY A 65 -4.38 -3.54 7.42
N MET A 66 -4.45 -4.17 6.24
CA MET A 66 -5.27 -5.36 5.97
C MET A 66 -4.53 -6.68 6.27
N LEU A 67 -3.21 -6.64 6.39
CA LEU A 67 -2.38 -7.83 6.63
C LEU A 67 -2.41 -8.27 8.11
N PRO A 68 -2.21 -9.57 8.39
CA PRO A 68 -2.08 -10.06 9.75
C PRO A 68 -0.88 -9.40 10.45
N LYS A 69 -1.10 -8.89 11.67
CA LYS A 69 -0.08 -8.17 12.46
C LYS A 69 0.89 -9.13 13.16
N ASN A 70 1.56 -9.98 12.39
CA ASN A 70 2.53 -10.97 12.88
C ASN A 70 3.79 -10.99 12.00
N LYS A 71 4.76 -11.84 12.36
CA LYS A 71 6.03 -11.99 11.61
C LYS A 71 5.79 -12.41 10.16
N LEU A 72 4.78 -13.24 9.89
CA LEU A 72 4.43 -13.68 8.54
C LEU A 72 3.87 -12.53 7.71
N GLY A 73 2.94 -11.72 8.25
CA GLY A 73 2.39 -10.57 7.57
C GLY A 73 3.44 -9.52 7.23
N SER A 74 4.46 -9.33 8.08
CA SER A 74 5.62 -8.49 7.74
C SER A 74 6.43 -9.04 6.56
N LYS A 75 6.52 -10.38 6.40
CA LYS A 75 7.15 -11.01 5.23
C LYS A 75 6.30 -10.82 3.98
N VAL A 76 5.00 -11.11 4.07
CA VAL A 76 4.02 -10.94 2.98
C VAL A 76 3.99 -9.48 2.51
N TYR A 77 4.11 -8.52 3.42
CA TYR A 77 4.21 -7.10 3.06
C TYR A 77 5.42 -6.81 2.15
N GLY A 78 6.53 -7.54 2.31
CA GLY A 78 7.71 -7.42 1.44
C GLY A 78 7.47 -7.81 -0.01
N ASN A 79 6.45 -8.64 -0.26
CA ASN A 79 6.05 -9.13 -1.58
C ASN A 79 5.27 -8.06 -2.39
N LEU A 80 4.80 -7.00 -1.73
CA LEU A 80 4.15 -5.87 -2.37
C LEU A 80 5.21 -4.87 -2.90
N LYS A 81 5.07 -4.46 -4.16
CA LYS A 81 5.81 -3.33 -4.75
C LYS A 81 4.83 -2.28 -5.26
N VAL A 82 5.00 -1.04 -4.83
CA VAL A 82 4.15 0.08 -5.24
C VAL A 82 5.00 1.10 -5.97
N TYR A 83 4.58 1.47 -7.18
CA TYR A 83 5.23 2.45 -8.03
C TYR A 83 4.29 3.62 -8.32
N VAL A 84 4.88 4.82 -8.32
CA VAL A 84 4.16 6.07 -8.56
C VAL A 84 3.73 6.17 -10.03
N GLY A 85 4.66 5.91 -10.95
CA GLY A 85 4.41 5.96 -12.39
C GLY A 85 3.95 4.64 -12.99
N ALA A 86 3.89 4.59 -14.32
CA ALA A 86 3.48 3.40 -15.08
C ALA A 86 4.57 2.32 -15.17
N GLU A 87 5.83 2.69 -14.97
CA GLU A 87 6.98 1.79 -15.09
C GLU A 87 7.32 1.12 -13.76
N HIS A 88 7.89 -0.08 -13.86
CA HIS A 88 8.28 -0.93 -12.74
C HIS A 88 9.63 -1.58 -13.04
N LYS A 89 10.41 -1.94 -12.01
CA LYS A 89 11.79 -2.41 -12.17
C LYS A 89 11.91 -3.92 -12.42
N GLN A 90 10.79 -4.64 -12.50
CA GLN A 90 10.73 -6.11 -12.52
C GLN A 90 10.43 -6.68 -13.91
N GLU A 91 10.86 -5.98 -14.97
CA GLU A 91 10.62 -6.42 -16.36
C GLU A 91 11.16 -7.83 -16.62
N ALA A 92 12.31 -8.19 -16.05
CA ALA A 92 12.92 -9.52 -16.19
C ALA A 92 12.04 -10.67 -15.67
N GLN A 93 11.08 -10.38 -14.78
CA GLN A 93 10.18 -11.39 -14.20
C GLN A 93 8.94 -11.65 -15.07
N ASN A 94 8.77 -10.92 -16.19
CA ASN A 94 7.61 -11.01 -17.08
C ASN A 94 6.26 -11.04 -16.33
N PRO A 95 5.95 -10.00 -15.53
CA PRO A 95 4.72 -9.97 -14.75
C PRO A 95 3.49 -9.94 -15.65
N LYS A 96 2.44 -10.66 -15.23
CA LYS A 96 1.16 -10.71 -15.93
C LYS A 96 0.26 -9.58 -15.41
N VAL A 97 -0.36 -8.85 -16.34
CA VAL A 97 -1.38 -7.85 -16.01
C VAL A 97 -2.63 -8.58 -15.53
N ILE A 98 -3.16 -8.15 -14.39
CA ILE A 98 -4.36 -8.70 -13.78
C ILE A 98 -5.39 -7.58 -13.60
N ASP A 99 -6.56 -7.76 -14.20
CA ASP A 99 -7.71 -6.88 -13.98
C ASP A 99 -8.51 -7.35 -12.77
N LEU A 100 -8.63 -6.50 -11.76
CA LEU A 100 -9.36 -6.85 -10.53
C LEU A 100 -10.87 -7.01 -10.74
N ASN A 101 -11.44 -6.50 -11.84
CA ASN A 101 -12.87 -6.58 -12.12
C ASN A 101 -13.32 -7.95 -12.65
N THR A 102 -12.40 -8.72 -13.23
CA THR A 102 -12.70 -10.03 -13.83
C THR A 102 -12.59 -11.17 -12.83
N ILE A 103 -11.92 -10.93 -11.70
CA ILE A 103 -11.81 -11.84 -10.56
C ILE A 103 -12.96 -11.51 -9.59
N LYS A 104 -14.15 -12.04 -9.88
CA LYS A 104 -15.27 -12.05 -8.94
C LYS A 104 -15.52 -13.47 -8.44
#